data_AF-A0A8C8R4S6-F1
#
_entry.id   AF-A0A8C8R4S6-F1
#
_cell.length_a   1.000
_cell.length_b   1.000
_cell.length_c   1.000
_cell.angle_alpha   90.00
_cell.angle_beta   90.00
_cell.angle_gamma   90.00
#
_symmetry.space_group_name_H-M   'P 1'
#
loop_
_entity.id
_entity.type
_entity.pdbx_description
1 polymer ?
#
loop_
_entity_poly.entity_id
_entity_poly.type
_entity_poly.pdbx_seq_one_letter_code
_entity_poly.pdbx_strand_id
1 'polypeptide(L)'
;MGSPCCPAFAREAVASGGPERGEKGLGYQEAPELLQGVKPVPGVAGEEAEVPNGSAPAAPPEVRLSLRRWPVVLLFSCYSLCNAFQWIQYGSINNIFVRFYGVSTFAIDWLSMCYMLTYIPLLFPVAWLLDKRGLRLIALAGSALNCLGAWVKLGSMKPHLFPVTVLGQVICSVAQVFILGMPSRIASVWFGSHEVSTACSIAVFGNQLGIAVGFVVPPVLVPNLEDPEQLAYYISIMFFMTAGVATALFILVVIVFREKPPFPPSWAQALIQSKPPEEYSYIQSILRLLRNTNFILLIVTYGLNTGCFYALSTLLNRMVIQHYPGEEVNAGRIGLTIVVSGMAGALLSGIWLDKTKTYKQTTLVVYIMSLLGMVAYTFTLSLGHLWVVFVTAGVLGFFMTGYLPLGFEFAAELTYPESEGTSSGLLNVSAQVFGIIFTISQGKIMDRFGTQAGNLFLCSFLLLGTFITVFIKADLRRRQANLDSEQTVSKSPSTSVSTIKVIPCSVPSPPVGISVSWSLP
;
A
#
# COMPACT_ATOMS: atom_id res chain seq x y z
N MET A 1 -7.74 -39.65 39.83
CA MET A 1 -8.71 -40.72 40.15
C MET A 1 -9.58 -40.23 41.29
N GLY A 2 -10.90 -40.28 41.13
CA GLY A 2 -11.86 -40.28 42.24
C GLY A 2 -12.47 -38.92 42.64
N SER A 3 -13.48 -38.47 41.89
CA SER A 3 -14.66 -37.85 42.50
C SER A 3 -15.36 -38.86 43.42
N PRO A 4 -16.20 -38.42 44.38
CA PRO A 4 -17.65 -38.53 44.15
C PRO A 4 -18.45 -37.37 44.80
N CYS A 5 -19.40 -36.77 44.07
CA CYS A 5 -20.85 -37.02 44.09
C CYS A 5 -21.65 -36.10 45.03
N CYS A 6 -22.50 -35.28 44.41
CA CYS A 6 -23.72 -34.72 44.99
C CYS A 6 -24.83 -35.77 45.08
N PRO A 7 -25.87 -35.51 45.89
CA PRO A 7 -27.27 -35.60 45.45
C PRO A 7 -28.04 -34.31 45.84
N ALA A 8 -28.83 -33.64 44.98
CA ALA A 8 -30.11 -33.99 44.36
C ALA A 8 -31.35 -33.38 45.07
N PHE A 9 -32.09 -32.55 44.31
CA PHE A 9 -33.56 -32.38 44.21
C PHE A 9 -34.44 -31.65 45.27
N ALA A 10 -35.17 -30.63 44.77
CA ALA A 10 -36.66 -30.42 44.77
C ALA A 10 -37.05 -28.93 45.01
N ARG A 11 -37.64 -28.22 44.01
CA ARG A 11 -39.10 -27.87 43.81
C ARG A 11 -39.72 -27.05 44.95
N GLU A 12 -40.58 -26.03 44.81
CA GLU A 12 -41.28 -25.28 43.74
C GLU A 12 -42.07 -24.16 44.49
N ALA A 13 -42.30 -22.98 43.91
CA ALA A 13 -43.51 -22.15 44.18
C ALA A 13 -43.63 -20.95 43.23
N VAL A 14 -44.81 -20.83 42.62
CA VAL A 14 -45.29 -19.82 41.64
C VAL A 14 -46.47 -19.06 42.27
N ALA A 15 -46.59 -17.75 41.99
CA ALA A 15 -47.83 -16.94 41.84
C ALA A 15 -47.42 -15.44 41.78
N SER A 16 -47.58 -14.63 40.72
CA SER A 16 -48.68 -14.25 39.81
C SER A 16 -49.32 -12.89 40.16
N GLY A 17 -49.37 -11.94 39.21
CA GLY A 17 -50.26 -10.78 39.24
C GLY A 17 -49.85 -9.57 38.37
N GLY A 18 -50.40 -9.45 37.15
CA GLY A 18 -50.54 -8.17 36.38
C GLY A 18 -51.87 -7.46 36.74
N PRO A 19 -52.29 -6.32 36.11
CA PRO A 19 -52.47 -6.17 34.64
C PRO A 19 -52.25 -4.76 33.98
N GLU A 20 -52.25 -4.74 32.62
CA GLU A 20 -52.60 -3.74 31.55
C GLU A 20 -52.68 -2.20 31.81
N ARG A 21 -52.51 -1.21 30.90
CA ARG A 21 -52.50 -1.04 29.41
C ARG A 21 -52.03 0.41 29.06
N GLY A 22 -51.50 0.66 27.84
CA GLY A 22 -51.37 2.03 27.27
C GLY A 22 -50.46 2.14 26.03
N GLU A 23 -50.96 2.76 24.95
CA GLU A 23 -50.58 2.66 23.53
C GLU A 23 -49.43 3.56 22.98
N LYS A 24 -48.83 3.07 21.86
CA LYS A 24 -48.35 3.74 20.60
C LYS A 24 -47.28 4.86 20.67
N GLY A 25 -46.28 4.97 19.79
CA GLY A 25 -45.91 4.30 18.52
C GLY A 25 -45.28 5.33 17.54
N LEU A 26 -44.09 5.02 16.98
CA LEU A 26 -43.41 5.57 15.77
C LEU A 26 -41.91 5.18 15.90
N GLY A 27 -41.19 4.51 15.01
CA GLY A 27 -41.41 4.01 13.65
C GLY A 27 -40.03 3.98 12.96
N TYR A 28 -39.47 2.79 12.67
CA TYR A 28 -38.45 2.61 11.64
C TYR A 28 -38.67 1.24 11.00
N GLN A 29 -38.90 1.26 9.68
CA GLN A 29 -39.18 0.10 8.83
C GLN A 29 -37.92 -0.75 8.62
N GLU A 30 -37.99 -2.03 8.97
CA GLU A 30 -37.12 -3.07 8.43
C GLU A 30 -37.63 -3.49 7.05
N ALA A 31 -36.70 -3.63 6.09
CA ALA A 31 -36.92 -4.14 4.74
C ALA A 31 -36.06 -5.41 4.53
N PRO A 32 -36.46 -6.33 3.64
CA PRO A 32 -36.63 -7.73 4.01
C PRO A 32 -35.48 -8.67 3.60
N GLU A 33 -35.43 -9.80 4.30
CA GLU A 33 -34.68 -11.02 3.96
C GLU A 33 -34.88 -11.43 2.50
N LEU A 34 -33.80 -11.49 1.72
CA LEU A 34 -33.71 -12.32 0.53
C LEU A 34 -32.27 -12.78 0.36
N LEU A 35 -31.96 -14.01 0.81
CA LEU A 35 -30.92 -14.89 0.27
C LEU A 35 -30.96 -16.25 0.99
N GLN A 36 -31.97 -17.05 0.68
CA GLN A 36 -31.91 -18.50 0.87
C GLN A 36 -32.44 -19.21 -0.37
N GLY A 37 -31.61 -20.11 -0.91
CA GLY A 37 -32.06 -21.22 -1.74
C GLY A 37 -31.80 -21.11 -3.24
N VAL A 38 -30.59 -21.45 -3.68
CA VAL A 38 -30.40 -22.03 -5.01
C VAL A 38 -29.61 -23.33 -4.86
N LYS A 39 -30.32 -24.46 -4.93
CA LYS A 39 -29.72 -25.78 -5.21
C LYS A 39 -29.42 -25.86 -6.72
N PRO A 40 -28.25 -26.36 -7.16
CA PRO A 40 -28.03 -26.63 -8.57
C PRO A 40 -28.83 -27.85 -9.02
N VAL A 41 -29.54 -27.72 -10.16
CA VAL A 41 -30.15 -28.82 -10.92
C VAL A 41 -29.05 -29.46 -11.79
N PRO A 42 -28.91 -30.80 -11.86
CA PRO A 42 -27.95 -31.44 -12.74
C PRO A 42 -28.47 -31.50 -14.18
N GLY A 43 -27.70 -30.99 -15.13
CA GLY A 43 -28.01 -30.98 -16.56
C GLY A 43 -27.18 -31.98 -17.36
N VAL A 44 -27.89 -32.99 -17.89
CA VAL A 44 -27.76 -33.72 -19.16
C VAL A 44 -26.38 -34.21 -19.62
N ALA A 45 -26.25 -35.54 -19.59
CA ALA A 45 -25.16 -36.34 -20.12
C ALA A 45 -25.12 -36.39 -21.65
N GLY A 46 -23.91 -36.48 -22.21
CA GLY A 46 -23.70 -36.77 -23.61
C GLY A 46 -22.23 -36.69 -24.04
N GLU A 47 -21.33 -37.43 -23.38
CA GLU A 47 -20.13 -38.04 -23.98
C GLU A 47 -19.46 -38.95 -22.93
N GLU A 48 -19.33 -40.23 -23.26
CA GLU A 48 -18.74 -41.27 -22.42
C GLU A 48 -17.24 -41.03 -22.26
N ALA A 49 -16.81 -40.70 -21.04
CA ALA A 49 -15.44 -40.89 -20.59
C ALA A 49 -15.51 -41.56 -19.21
N GLU A 50 -14.95 -42.77 -19.12
CA GLU A 50 -14.88 -43.55 -17.88
C GLU A 50 -14.25 -42.74 -16.74
N VAL A 51 -15.02 -42.54 -15.67
CA VAL A 51 -14.56 -41.91 -14.43
C VAL A 51 -14.15 -43.01 -13.46
N PRO A 52 -12.89 -43.08 -12.98
CA PRO A 52 -12.56 -43.87 -11.81
C PRO A 52 -13.14 -43.19 -10.55
N ASN A 53 -13.85 -43.97 -9.75
CA ASN A 53 -14.52 -43.60 -8.51
C ASN A 53 -13.75 -42.63 -7.60
N GLY A 54 -14.49 -41.62 -7.10
CA GLY A 54 -14.31 -41.12 -5.74
C GLY A 54 -13.48 -39.84 -5.56
N SER A 55 -14.00 -38.69 -5.99
CA SER A 55 -13.75 -37.43 -5.29
C SER A 55 -15.02 -36.58 -5.27
N ALA A 56 -15.47 -36.21 -4.07
CA ALA A 56 -16.57 -35.28 -3.91
C ALA A 56 -16.23 -33.94 -4.61
N PRO A 57 -17.21 -33.22 -5.20
CA PRO A 57 -16.96 -31.88 -5.69
C PRO A 57 -16.39 -31.04 -4.54
N ALA A 58 -15.18 -30.49 -4.73
CA ALA A 58 -14.51 -29.68 -3.73
C ALA A 58 -15.48 -28.59 -3.26
N ALA A 59 -15.77 -28.58 -1.95
CA ALA A 59 -16.64 -27.57 -1.36
C ALA A 59 -16.12 -26.18 -1.76
N PRO A 60 -17.01 -25.24 -2.10
CA PRO A 60 -16.57 -23.90 -2.48
C PRO A 60 -15.68 -23.32 -1.37
N PRO A 61 -14.55 -22.69 -1.72
CA PRO A 61 -13.59 -22.19 -0.76
C PRO A 61 -14.28 -21.24 0.22
N GLU A 62 -14.21 -21.56 1.51
CA GLU A 62 -14.89 -20.76 2.54
C GLU A 62 -14.17 -19.43 2.72
N VAL A 63 -14.80 -18.34 2.27
CA VAL A 63 -14.26 -16.98 2.37
C VAL A 63 -14.50 -16.47 3.79
N ARG A 64 -13.43 -16.31 4.58
CA ARG A 64 -13.49 -15.72 5.93
C ARG A 64 -12.36 -14.72 6.12
N LEU A 65 -12.70 -13.54 6.63
CA LEU A 65 -11.73 -12.49 6.92
C LEU A 65 -11.03 -12.77 8.25
N SER A 66 -9.69 -12.85 8.24
CA SER A 66 -8.89 -13.12 9.45
C SER A 66 -8.66 -11.85 10.26
N LEU A 67 -8.88 -11.90 11.58
CA LEU A 67 -8.55 -10.78 12.49
C LEU A 67 -7.05 -10.42 12.49
N ARG A 68 -6.17 -11.34 12.05
CA ARG A 68 -4.70 -11.11 12.00
C ARG A 68 -4.26 -10.15 10.89
N ARG A 69 -5.13 -9.81 9.94
CA ARG A 69 -4.82 -8.89 8.83
C ARG A 69 -4.38 -7.50 9.29
N TRP A 70 -5.01 -6.96 10.34
CA TRP A 70 -4.71 -5.64 10.88
C TRP A 70 -3.36 -5.57 11.60
N PRO A 71 -3.01 -6.52 12.50
CA PRO A 71 -1.65 -6.63 13.02
C PRO A 71 -0.57 -6.75 11.94
N VAL A 72 -0.83 -7.49 10.85
CA VAL A 72 0.15 -7.66 9.75
C VAL A 72 0.41 -6.33 9.03
N VAL A 73 -0.63 -5.59 8.64
CA VAL A 73 -0.46 -4.31 7.94
C VAL A 73 0.12 -3.22 8.87
N LEU A 74 -0.25 -3.22 10.15
CA LEU A 74 0.29 -2.28 11.13
C LEU A 74 1.78 -2.55 11.37
N LEU A 75 2.17 -3.82 11.54
CA LEU A 75 3.57 -4.18 11.71
C LEU A 75 4.40 -3.86 10.45
N PHE A 76 3.85 -4.11 9.26
CA PHE A 76 4.43 -3.64 8.00
C PHE A 76 4.68 -2.12 8.02
N SER A 77 3.66 -1.37 8.42
CA SER A 77 3.72 0.09 8.49
C SER A 77 4.82 0.55 9.44
N CYS A 78 4.98 -0.11 10.60
CA CYS A 78 5.99 0.24 11.59
C CYS A 78 7.44 0.00 11.13
N TYR A 79 7.76 -1.10 10.44
CA TYR A 79 9.12 -1.27 9.93
C TYR A 79 9.38 -0.48 8.65
N SER A 80 8.35 -0.21 7.85
CA SER A 80 8.43 0.73 6.73
C SER A 80 8.75 2.14 7.23
N LEU A 81 8.12 2.58 8.32
CA LEU A 81 8.42 3.81 9.06
C LEU A 81 9.89 3.84 9.48
N CYS A 82 10.38 2.79 10.14
CA CYS A 82 11.77 2.72 10.58
C CYS A 82 12.77 2.82 9.42
N ASN A 83 12.50 2.20 8.27
CA ASN A 83 13.35 2.31 7.09
C ASN A 83 13.33 3.71 6.47
N ALA A 84 12.16 4.34 6.39
CA ALA A 84 12.01 5.70 5.86
C ALA A 84 12.66 6.76 6.77
N PHE A 85 12.59 6.56 8.09
CA PHE A 85 13.34 7.36 9.06
C PHE A 85 14.84 7.31 8.77
N GLN A 86 15.38 6.11 8.60
CA GLN A 86 16.81 5.89 8.31
C GLN A 86 17.27 6.44 6.96
N TRP A 87 16.35 6.56 5.99
CA TRP A 87 16.62 7.21 4.72
C TRP A 87 16.87 8.72 4.90
N ILE A 88 15.99 9.41 5.62
CA ILE A 88 15.99 10.88 5.72
C ILE A 88 16.88 11.42 6.84
N GLN A 89 17.22 10.61 7.85
CA GLN A 89 17.92 11.08 9.05
C GLN A 89 19.17 11.92 8.76
N TYR A 90 19.98 11.54 7.75
CA TYR A 90 21.20 12.28 7.38
C TYR A 90 20.90 13.58 6.64
N GLY A 91 19.85 13.60 5.80
CA GLY A 91 19.43 14.80 5.07
C GLY A 91 18.81 15.87 5.97
N SER A 92 18.09 15.46 7.02
CA SER A 92 17.42 16.38 7.95
C SER A 92 18.38 17.29 8.75
N ILE A 93 19.59 16.80 9.03
CA ILE A 93 20.69 17.50 9.70
C ILE A 93 21.96 17.45 8.86
N ASN A 94 21.83 17.74 7.57
CA ASN A 94 22.89 17.62 6.57
C ASN A 94 24.16 18.40 6.94
N ASN A 95 24.00 19.66 7.37
CA ASN A 95 25.09 20.53 7.79
C ASN A 95 25.90 19.94 8.97
N ILE A 96 25.23 19.28 9.92
CA ILE A 96 25.87 18.63 11.07
C ILE A 96 26.73 17.45 10.61
N PHE A 97 26.23 16.59 9.73
CA PHE A 97 27.00 15.44 9.23
C PHE A 97 28.14 15.82 8.30
N VAL A 98 28.00 16.90 7.51
CA VAL A 98 29.11 17.50 6.75
C VAL A 98 30.25 17.89 7.68
N ARG A 99 29.93 18.58 8.78
CA ARG A 99 30.92 18.99 9.80
C ARG A 99 31.51 17.78 10.53
N PHE A 100 30.68 16.85 10.98
CA PHE A 100 31.10 15.70 11.77
C PHE A 100 32.07 14.77 11.02
N TYR A 101 31.78 14.47 9.75
CA TYR A 101 32.62 13.57 8.94
C TYR A 101 33.70 14.32 8.13
N GLY A 102 33.63 15.65 8.03
CA GLY A 102 34.55 16.44 7.22
C GLY A 102 34.46 16.15 5.72
N VAL A 103 33.27 15.77 5.24
CA VAL A 103 33.02 15.40 3.84
C VAL A 103 32.19 16.47 3.13
N SER A 104 32.15 16.43 1.80
CA SER A 104 31.32 17.36 1.04
C SER A 104 29.83 17.15 1.28
N THR A 105 29.06 18.21 1.11
CA THR A 105 27.61 18.20 1.00
C THR A 105 27.12 17.08 0.06
N PHE A 106 27.69 17.02 -1.14
CA PHE A 106 27.36 16.00 -2.13
C PHE A 106 27.56 14.55 -1.62
N ALA A 107 28.54 14.30 -0.75
CA ALA A 107 28.75 12.97 -0.17
C ALA A 107 27.62 12.59 0.80
N ILE A 108 27.09 13.53 1.58
CA ILE A 108 25.93 13.27 2.46
C ILE A 108 24.66 13.06 1.63
N ASP A 109 24.45 13.77 0.52
CA ASP A 109 23.28 13.55 -0.34
C ASP A 109 23.29 12.16 -0.98
N TRP A 110 24.48 11.63 -1.26
CA TRP A 110 24.64 10.25 -1.74
C TRP A 110 24.11 9.20 -0.77
N LEU A 111 24.06 9.48 0.54
CA LEU A 111 23.40 8.61 1.51
C LEU A 111 21.89 8.52 1.30
N SER A 112 21.26 9.55 0.73
CA SER A 112 19.85 9.50 0.30
C SER A 112 19.74 8.87 -1.09
N MET A 113 20.60 9.27 -2.03
CA MET A 113 20.54 8.75 -3.41
C MET A 113 20.85 7.26 -3.53
N CYS A 114 21.58 6.66 -2.58
CA CYS A 114 21.84 5.22 -2.61
C CYS A 114 20.55 4.39 -2.45
N TYR A 115 19.55 4.87 -1.69
CA TYR A 115 18.19 4.29 -1.62
C TYR A 115 17.55 4.23 -3.00
N MET A 116 17.61 5.34 -3.73
CA MET A 116 17.08 5.44 -5.07
C MET A 116 17.83 4.52 -6.04
N LEU A 117 19.16 4.53 -5.97
CA LEU A 117 20.02 3.75 -6.85
C LEU A 117 19.84 2.25 -6.66
N THR A 118 19.76 1.75 -5.42
CA THR A 118 19.61 0.31 -5.17
C THR A 118 18.24 -0.22 -5.56
N TYR A 119 17.19 0.61 -5.50
CA TYR A 119 15.83 0.21 -5.86
C TYR A 119 15.70 -0.17 -7.34
N ILE A 120 16.31 0.62 -8.24
CA ILE A 120 16.17 0.45 -9.69
C ILE A 120 16.57 -0.96 -10.18
N PRO A 121 17.79 -1.48 -9.91
CA PRO A 121 18.19 -2.80 -10.37
C PRO A 121 17.57 -3.94 -9.55
N LEU A 122 17.38 -3.74 -8.24
CA LEU A 122 16.94 -4.82 -7.35
C LEU A 122 15.42 -5.01 -7.34
N LEU A 123 14.62 -4.09 -7.88
CA LEU A 123 13.18 -4.27 -7.99
C LEU A 123 12.85 -5.58 -8.73
N PHE A 124 13.48 -5.85 -9.88
CA PHE A 124 13.12 -7.01 -10.70
C PHE A 124 13.40 -8.35 -9.97
N PRO A 125 14.60 -8.57 -9.40
CA PRO A 125 14.86 -9.76 -8.58
C PRO A 125 13.93 -9.89 -7.37
N VAL A 126 13.67 -8.79 -6.66
CA VAL A 126 12.84 -8.81 -5.44
C VAL A 126 11.38 -9.07 -5.77
N ALA A 127 10.85 -8.49 -6.86
CA ALA A 127 9.50 -8.74 -7.32
C ALA A 127 9.31 -10.20 -7.77
N TRP A 128 10.27 -10.74 -8.52
CA TRP A 128 10.28 -12.17 -8.86
C TRP A 128 10.33 -13.06 -7.62
N LEU A 129 11.13 -12.69 -6.62
CA LEU A 129 11.24 -13.42 -5.36
C LEU A 129 9.94 -13.35 -4.55
N LEU A 130 9.27 -12.20 -4.54
CA LEU A 130 7.98 -11.97 -3.89
C LEU A 130 6.90 -12.87 -4.51
N ASP A 131 6.88 -12.98 -5.83
CA ASP A 131 5.93 -13.81 -6.55
C ASP A 131 6.18 -15.31 -6.34
N LYS A 132 7.46 -15.75 -6.30
CA LYS A 132 7.79 -17.17 -6.14
C LYS A 132 7.80 -17.67 -4.70
N ARG A 133 8.27 -16.88 -3.74
CA ARG A 133 8.52 -17.32 -2.35
C ARG A 133 7.62 -16.66 -1.31
N GLY A 134 6.72 -15.78 -1.75
CA GLY A 134 5.64 -15.24 -0.91
C GLY A 134 6.05 -14.11 0.04
N LEU A 135 5.04 -13.56 0.72
CA LEU A 135 5.14 -12.34 1.51
C LEU A 135 6.03 -12.47 2.76
N ARG A 136 6.02 -13.63 3.43
CA ARG A 136 6.76 -13.81 4.70
C ARG A 136 8.26 -13.69 4.48
N LEU A 137 8.81 -14.26 3.40
CA LEU A 137 10.23 -14.17 3.11
C LEU A 137 10.67 -12.72 2.85
N ILE A 138 9.87 -11.98 2.07
CA ILE A 138 10.16 -10.58 1.73
C ILE A 138 10.10 -9.70 2.98
N ALA A 139 9.11 -9.88 3.85
CA ALA A 139 9.01 -9.15 5.11
C ALA A 139 10.18 -9.46 6.05
N LEU A 140 10.59 -10.72 6.18
CA LEU A 140 11.74 -11.13 6.99
C LEU A 140 13.05 -10.56 6.44
N ALA A 141 13.29 -10.66 5.12
CA ALA A 141 14.49 -10.13 4.50
C ALA A 141 14.58 -8.61 4.63
N GLY A 142 13.49 -7.88 4.35
CA GLY A 142 13.44 -6.43 4.48
C GLY A 142 13.69 -5.95 5.92
N SER A 143 13.02 -6.55 6.90
CA SER A 143 13.21 -6.17 8.31
C SER A 143 14.58 -6.58 8.87
N ALA A 144 15.12 -7.75 8.47
CA ALA A 144 16.46 -8.20 8.86
C ALA A 144 17.55 -7.26 8.32
N LEU A 145 17.49 -6.94 7.03
CA LEU A 145 18.46 -6.03 6.40
C LEU A 145 18.37 -4.62 7.00
N ASN A 146 17.17 -4.11 7.25
CA ASN A 146 16.98 -2.80 7.88
C ASN A 146 17.56 -2.76 9.31
N CYS A 147 17.41 -3.85 10.06
CA CYS A 147 18.01 -4.02 11.39
C CYS A 147 19.55 -4.10 11.30
N LEU A 148 20.07 -4.93 10.39
CA LEU A 148 21.50 -5.08 10.17
C LEU A 148 22.17 -3.75 9.81
N GLY A 149 21.59 -3.00 8.87
CA GLY A 149 22.13 -1.70 8.48
C GLY A 149 22.08 -0.66 9.61
N ALA A 150 21.06 -0.71 10.47
CA ALA A 150 21.01 0.12 11.68
C ALA A 150 22.17 -0.20 12.64
N TRP A 151 22.44 -1.49 12.88
CA TRP A 151 23.56 -1.92 13.72
C TRP A 151 24.92 -1.56 13.12
N VAL A 152 25.10 -1.69 11.80
CA VAL A 152 26.34 -1.30 11.12
C VAL A 152 26.61 0.19 11.31
N LYS A 153 25.58 1.05 11.29
CA LYS A 153 25.73 2.50 11.55
C LYS A 153 26.23 2.83 12.96
N LEU A 154 26.00 1.98 13.97
CA LEU A 154 26.68 2.17 15.26
C LEU A 154 28.20 2.08 15.13
N GLY A 155 28.73 1.36 14.14
CA GLY A 155 30.17 1.34 13.88
C GLY A 155 30.75 2.68 13.40
N SER A 156 29.93 3.68 13.05
CA SER A 156 30.41 4.94 12.44
C SER A 156 30.51 6.14 13.39
N MET A 157 30.67 5.87 14.69
CA MET A 157 30.77 6.86 15.79
C MET A 157 32.04 7.73 15.78
N LYS A 158 32.90 7.65 14.75
CA LYS A 158 34.10 8.48 14.63
C LYS A 158 34.12 9.25 13.30
N PRO A 159 34.71 10.47 13.27
CA PRO A 159 34.78 11.30 12.05
C PRO A 159 35.37 10.61 10.81
N HIS A 160 36.33 9.70 10.96
CA HIS A 160 36.95 9.00 9.81
C HIS A 160 36.16 7.77 9.34
N LEU A 161 35.07 7.41 10.02
CA LEU A 161 34.28 6.20 9.74
C LEU A 161 33.07 6.46 8.84
N PHE A 162 33.12 7.51 8.02
CA PHE A 162 32.13 7.77 6.97
C PHE A 162 31.87 6.54 6.06
N PRO A 163 32.89 5.74 5.64
CA PRO A 163 32.64 4.53 4.86
C PRO A 163 31.73 3.51 5.55
N VAL A 164 31.77 3.44 6.89
CA VAL A 164 30.89 2.55 7.67
C VAL A 164 29.44 3.04 7.63
N THR A 165 29.24 4.37 7.68
CA THR A 165 27.92 4.98 7.45
C THR A 165 27.39 4.65 6.06
N VAL A 166 28.23 4.77 5.02
CA VAL A 166 27.85 4.43 3.64
C VAL A 166 27.45 2.95 3.55
N LEU A 167 28.23 2.04 4.14
CA LEU A 167 27.91 0.62 4.16
C LEU A 167 26.57 0.33 4.84
N GLY A 168 26.36 0.87 6.05
CA GLY A 168 25.10 0.71 6.77
C GLY A 168 23.91 1.30 6.00
N GLN A 169 24.11 2.45 5.36
CA GLN A 169 23.10 3.09 4.54
C GLN A 169 22.74 2.26 3.31
N VAL A 170 23.72 1.67 2.61
CA VAL A 170 23.49 0.75 1.47
C VAL A 170 22.76 -0.52 1.92
N ILE A 171 23.05 -1.06 3.10
CA ILE A 171 22.30 -2.22 3.60
C ILE A 171 20.82 -1.86 3.83
N CYS A 172 20.55 -0.69 4.42
CA CYS A 172 19.17 -0.21 4.60
C CYS A 172 18.49 0.16 3.27
N SER A 173 19.26 0.59 2.28
CA SER A 173 18.80 0.91 0.93
C SER A 173 18.34 -0.35 0.20
N VAL A 174 19.09 -1.45 0.34
CA VAL A 174 18.68 -2.79 -0.15
C VAL A 174 17.41 -3.25 0.58
N ALA A 175 17.32 -3.02 1.90
CA ALA A 175 16.11 -3.34 2.66
C ALA A 175 14.87 -2.64 2.10
N GLN A 176 14.97 -1.36 1.72
CA GLN A 176 13.87 -0.57 1.16
C GLN A 176 13.21 -1.24 -0.05
N VAL A 177 14.00 -1.93 -0.89
CA VAL A 177 13.49 -2.61 -2.10
C VAL A 177 12.48 -3.69 -1.74
N PHE A 178 12.70 -4.41 -0.65
CA PHE A 178 11.76 -5.39 -0.12
C PHE A 178 10.50 -4.70 0.43
N ILE A 179 10.62 -3.47 0.93
CA ILE A 179 9.57 -2.73 1.66
C ILE A 179 8.57 -2.04 0.73
N LEU A 180 9.05 -1.20 -0.20
CA LEU A 180 8.17 -0.28 -0.95
C LEU A 180 7.19 -0.99 -1.91
N GLY A 181 7.51 -2.21 -2.38
CA GLY A 181 6.64 -2.97 -3.27
C GLY A 181 5.55 -3.79 -2.57
N MET A 182 5.57 -3.90 -1.24
CA MET A 182 4.66 -4.75 -0.48
C MET A 182 3.25 -4.19 -0.21
N PRO A 183 2.98 -2.87 -0.08
CA PRO A 183 1.66 -2.37 0.31
C PRO A 183 0.50 -2.94 -0.51
N SER A 184 0.59 -2.88 -1.84
CA SER A 184 -0.44 -3.39 -2.76
C SER A 184 -0.60 -4.91 -2.68
N ARG A 185 0.50 -5.65 -2.49
CA ARG A 185 0.48 -7.11 -2.34
C ARG A 185 -0.07 -7.56 -0.99
N ILE A 186 0.24 -6.89 0.10
CA ILE A 186 -0.36 -7.15 1.42
C ILE A 186 -1.86 -6.85 1.37
N ALA A 187 -2.22 -5.68 0.83
CA ALA A 187 -3.60 -5.23 0.72
C ALA A 187 -4.45 -6.20 -0.10
N SER A 188 -3.95 -6.65 -1.25
CA SER A 188 -4.63 -7.70 -2.00
C SER A 188 -4.69 -8.99 -1.18
N VAL A 189 -3.57 -9.62 -0.81
CA VAL A 189 -3.58 -10.98 -0.23
C VAL A 189 -4.32 -11.13 1.11
N TRP A 190 -4.39 -10.08 1.94
CA TRP A 190 -4.94 -10.16 3.31
C TRP A 190 -6.31 -9.50 3.50
N PHE A 191 -6.76 -8.65 2.56
CA PHE A 191 -7.98 -7.86 2.72
C PHE A 191 -8.98 -8.13 1.59
N GLY A 192 -10.27 -7.96 1.91
CA GLY A 192 -11.35 -8.07 0.93
C GLY A 192 -11.39 -6.87 -0.02
N SER A 193 -12.08 -7.00 -1.15
CA SER A 193 -12.17 -5.97 -2.22
C SER A 193 -12.52 -4.56 -1.72
N HIS A 194 -13.37 -4.45 -0.70
CA HIS A 194 -13.78 -3.17 -0.12
C HIS A 194 -12.75 -2.53 0.82
N GLU A 195 -11.78 -3.29 1.32
CA GLU A 195 -10.79 -2.83 2.31
C GLU A 195 -9.37 -2.72 1.72
N VAL A 196 -9.15 -3.13 0.47
CA VAL A 196 -7.82 -3.11 -0.19
C VAL A 196 -7.24 -1.70 -0.26
N SER A 197 -8.00 -0.70 -0.71
CA SER A 197 -7.50 0.68 -0.81
C SER A 197 -7.10 1.23 0.56
N THR A 198 -7.94 1.01 1.59
CA THR A 198 -7.66 1.43 2.98
C THR A 198 -6.40 0.76 3.54
N ALA A 199 -6.26 -0.56 3.36
CA ALA A 199 -5.09 -1.31 3.83
C ALA A 199 -3.81 -0.87 3.12
N CYS A 200 -3.87 -0.65 1.81
CA CYS A 200 -2.76 -0.14 1.02
C CYS A 200 -2.36 1.27 1.50
N SER A 201 -3.34 2.14 1.71
CA SER A 201 -3.12 3.51 2.20
C SER A 201 -2.45 3.53 3.57
N ILE A 202 -2.90 2.71 4.53
CA ILE A 202 -2.27 2.60 5.86
C ILE A 202 -0.80 2.16 5.73
N ALA A 203 -0.54 1.16 4.88
CA ALA A 203 0.81 0.67 4.62
C ALA A 203 1.73 1.74 4.01
N VAL A 204 1.22 2.52 3.04
CA VAL A 204 1.96 3.65 2.43
C VAL A 204 2.17 4.78 3.44
N PHE A 205 1.17 5.10 4.26
CA PHE A 205 1.28 6.11 5.31
C PHE A 205 2.28 5.76 6.40
N GLY A 206 2.51 4.48 6.68
CA GLY A 206 3.61 4.06 7.55
C GLY A 206 4.96 4.59 7.07
N ASN A 207 5.22 4.51 5.76
CA ASN A 207 6.44 5.06 5.16
C ASN A 207 6.51 6.58 5.33
N GLN A 208 5.42 7.29 4.99
CA GLN A 208 5.33 8.74 5.10
C GLN A 208 5.54 9.20 6.55
N LEU A 209 4.94 8.53 7.52
CA LEU A 209 5.15 8.83 8.93
C LEU A 209 6.63 8.67 9.33
N GLY A 210 7.36 7.73 8.72
CA GLY A 210 8.80 7.57 8.96
C GLY A 210 9.63 8.74 8.45
N ILE A 211 9.29 9.25 7.26
CA ILE A 211 9.86 10.49 6.72
C ILE A 211 9.57 11.66 7.67
N ALA A 212 8.33 11.78 8.14
CA ALA A 212 7.89 12.83 9.07
C ALA A 212 8.70 12.82 10.38
N VAL A 213 8.84 11.64 11.00
CA VAL A 213 9.67 11.43 12.20
C VAL A 213 11.15 11.71 11.88
N GLY A 214 11.62 11.32 10.69
CA GLY A 214 12.98 11.55 10.21
C GLY A 214 13.33 13.02 10.01
N PHE A 215 12.35 13.89 9.81
CA PHE A 215 12.58 15.33 9.77
C PHE A 215 12.66 15.97 11.15
N VAL A 216 12.02 15.41 12.18
CA VAL A 216 11.91 16.06 13.51
C VAL A 216 12.90 15.50 14.51
N VAL A 217 13.00 14.18 14.60
CA VAL A 217 13.78 13.53 15.65
C VAL A 217 15.27 13.86 15.54
N PRO A 218 15.93 13.81 14.36
CA PRO A 218 17.36 14.09 14.28
C PRO A 218 17.72 15.53 14.65
N PRO A 219 17.05 16.60 14.15
CA PRO A 219 17.35 17.97 14.59
C PRO A 219 17.09 18.23 16.08
N VAL A 220 16.11 17.56 16.68
CA VAL A 220 15.79 17.72 18.12
C VAL A 220 16.78 16.96 19.00
N LEU A 221 17.22 15.77 18.56
CA LEU A 221 18.09 14.89 19.34
C LEU A 221 19.57 15.21 19.17
N VAL A 222 19.96 15.75 18.02
CA VAL A 222 21.36 16.06 17.67
C VAL A 222 21.52 17.57 17.53
N PRO A 223 21.84 18.28 18.64
CA PRO A 223 22.12 19.71 18.58
C PRO A 223 23.38 20.01 17.76
N ASN A 224 23.42 21.18 17.13
CA ASN A 224 24.59 21.67 16.40
C ASN A 224 25.66 22.16 17.38
N LEU A 225 26.48 21.23 17.88
CA LEU A 225 27.53 21.48 18.86
C LEU A 225 28.90 21.68 18.18
N GLU A 226 29.77 22.44 18.83
CA GLU A 226 31.15 22.62 18.37
C GLU A 226 32.10 21.49 18.76
N ASP A 227 31.88 20.90 19.93
CA ASP A 227 32.67 19.79 20.45
C ASP A 227 32.37 18.48 19.70
N PRO A 228 33.35 17.89 18.99
CA PRO A 228 33.17 16.65 18.25
C PRO A 228 32.82 15.45 19.14
N GLU A 229 33.31 15.40 20.38
CA GLU A 229 33.06 14.28 21.29
C GLU A 229 31.61 14.28 21.77
N GLN A 230 31.13 15.45 22.22
CA GLN A 230 29.75 15.63 22.61
C GLN A 230 28.79 15.42 21.43
N LEU A 231 29.13 15.89 20.23
CA LEU A 231 28.35 15.64 19.02
C LEU A 231 28.27 14.13 18.68
N ALA A 232 29.40 13.42 18.78
CA ALA A 232 29.44 11.97 18.59
C ALA A 232 28.50 11.24 19.56
N TYR A 233 28.43 11.69 20.82
CA TYR A 233 27.54 11.12 21.83
C TYR A 233 26.06 11.21 21.43
N TYR A 234 25.58 12.39 21.00
CA TYR A 234 24.18 12.57 20.57
C TYR A 234 23.85 11.77 19.30
N ILE A 235 24.78 11.72 18.32
CA ILE A 235 24.64 10.86 17.14
C ILE A 235 24.54 9.39 17.55
N SER A 236 25.34 8.97 18.53
CA SER A 236 25.36 7.59 19.04
C SER A 236 24.03 7.21 19.71
N ILE A 237 23.43 8.12 20.49
CA ILE A 237 22.09 7.91 21.08
C ILE A 237 21.06 7.69 19.96
N MET A 238 21.08 8.53 18.92
CA MET A 238 20.15 8.39 17.79
C MET A 238 20.28 7.04 17.09
N PHE A 239 21.52 6.59 16.81
CA PHE A 239 21.75 5.30 16.17
C PHE A 239 21.39 4.12 17.08
N PHE A 240 21.67 4.20 18.38
CA PHE A 240 21.30 3.17 19.35
C PHE A 240 19.77 3.02 19.45
N MET A 241 19.04 4.14 19.56
CA MET A 241 17.58 4.15 19.56
C MET A 241 17.02 3.52 18.27
N THR A 242 17.58 3.89 17.13
CA THR A 242 17.17 3.36 15.82
C THR A 242 17.41 1.86 15.70
N ALA A 243 18.57 1.37 16.13
CA ALA A 243 18.89 -0.06 16.13
C ALA A 243 18.02 -0.86 17.12
N GLY A 244 17.72 -0.29 18.29
CA GLY A 244 16.80 -0.89 19.26
C GLY A 244 15.39 -1.06 18.68
N VAL A 245 14.84 -0.01 18.07
CA VAL A 245 13.53 -0.05 17.38
C VAL A 245 13.55 -1.05 16.23
N ALA A 246 14.58 -1.02 15.37
CA ALA A 246 14.69 -1.95 14.24
C ALA A 246 14.78 -3.42 14.69
N THR A 247 15.49 -3.69 15.78
CA THR A 247 15.61 -5.03 16.37
C THR A 247 14.28 -5.54 16.92
N ALA A 248 13.57 -4.70 17.68
CA ALA A 248 12.25 -5.03 18.22
C ALA A 248 11.25 -5.35 17.09
N LEU A 249 11.24 -4.53 16.03
CA LEU A 249 10.39 -4.75 14.86
C LEU A 249 10.76 -6.03 14.11
N PHE A 250 12.04 -6.33 13.94
CA PHE A 250 12.47 -7.59 13.33
C PHE A 250 11.98 -8.81 14.11
N ILE A 251 12.13 -8.82 15.44
CA ILE A 251 11.62 -9.89 16.31
C ILE A 251 10.10 -10.04 16.16
N LEU A 252 9.37 -8.92 16.14
CA LEU A 252 7.91 -8.94 15.94
C LEU A 252 7.53 -9.51 14.56
N VAL A 253 8.28 -9.19 13.49
CA VAL A 253 8.03 -9.76 12.15
C VAL A 253 8.24 -11.28 12.16
N VAL A 254 9.28 -11.78 12.83
CA VAL A 254 9.53 -13.22 12.99
C VAL A 254 8.35 -13.94 13.64
N ILE A 255 7.76 -13.35 14.68
CA ILE A 255 6.67 -13.93 15.48
C ILE A 255 5.31 -13.79 14.78
N VAL A 256 4.97 -12.60 14.30
CA VAL A 256 3.62 -12.22 13.89
C VAL A 256 3.37 -12.45 12.40
N PHE A 257 4.37 -12.23 11.55
CA PHE A 257 4.17 -12.13 10.10
C PHE A 257 3.98 -13.51 9.46
N ARG A 258 2.75 -13.87 9.08
CA ARG A 258 2.42 -15.12 8.38
C ARG A 258 2.40 -14.89 6.86
N GLU A 259 2.57 -15.96 6.08
CA GLU A 259 2.67 -15.84 4.62
C GLU A 259 1.33 -15.48 3.96
N LYS A 260 0.26 -16.19 4.32
CA LYS A 260 -1.11 -15.97 3.83
C LYS A 260 -2.10 -16.22 4.98
N PRO A 261 -3.30 -15.61 4.96
CA PRO A 261 -4.35 -15.97 5.91
C PRO A 261 -4.78 -17.43 5.71
N PRO A 262 -5.31 -18.10 6.75
CA PRO A 262 -5.77 -19.49 6.65
C PRO A 262 -6.99 -19.68 5.73
N PHE A 263 -7.72 -18.59 5.45
CA PHE A 263 -8.86 -18.56 4.53
C PHE A 263 -8.67 -17.40 3.54
N PRO A 264 -9.03 -17.57 2.25
CA PRO A 264 -8.91 -16.51 1.24
C PRO A 264 -9.88 -15.37 1.57
N PRO A 265 -9.45 -14.09 1.46
CA PRO A 265 -10.30 -12.95 1.83
C PRO A 265 -11.30 -12.56 0.74
N SER A 266 -11.24 -13.15 -0.46
CA SER A 266 -12.24 -12.94 -1.52
C SER A 266 -12.36 -14.14 -2.47
N TRP A 267 -13.51 -14.28 -3.12
CA TRP A 267 -13.76 -15.29 -4.16
C TRP A 267 -12.79 -15.17 -5.35
N ALA A 268 -12.47 -13.94 -5.76
CA ALA A 268 -11.49 -13.69 -6.82
C ALA A 268 -10.11 -14.27 -6.46
N GLN A 269 -9.71 -14.21 -5.19
CA GLN A 269 -8.45 -14.80 -4.74
C GLN A 269 -8.52 -16.28 -4.52
N ALA A 270 -9.67 -16.80 -4.10
CA ALA A 270 -9.88 -18.23 -4.05
C ALA A 270 -9.76 -18.86 -5.46
N LEU A 271 -10.25 -18.17 -6.49
CA LEU A 271 -10.12 -18.57 -7.89
C LEU A 271 -8.68 -18.49 -8.42
N ILE A 272 -7.91 -17.47 -7.98
CA ILE A 272 -6.48 -17.35 -8.31
C ILE A 272 -5.67 -18.45 -7.60
N GLN A 273 -6.04 -18.82 -6.36
CA GLN A 273 -5.39 -19.90 -5.61
C GLN A 273 -5.75 -21.30 -6.13
N SER A 274 -6.93 -21.48 -6.74
CA SER A 274 -7.39 -22.76 -7.29
C SER A 274 -6.88 -23.03 -8.70
N LYS A 275 -6.36 -22.03 -9.42
CA LYS A 275 -5.69 -22.24 -10.69
C LYS A 275 -4.29 -22.83 -10.43
N PRO A 276 -3.84 -23.84 -11.21
CA PRO A 276 -2.43 -24.24 -11.18
C PRO A 276 -1.58 -22.99 -11.46
N PRO A 277 -0.35 -22.91 -10.90
CA PRO A 277 0.55 -21.82 -11.24
C PRO A 277 0.90 -21.93 -12.73
N GLU A 278 0.07 -21.37 -13.60
CA GLU A 278 0.46 -21.05 -14.96
C GLU A 278 1.76 -20.25 -14.85
N GLU A 279 2.69 -20.50 -15.77
CA GLU A 279 3.94 -19.75 -15.88
C GLU A 279 3.62 -18.30 -16.23
N TYR A 280 3.14 -17.53 -15.25
CA TYR A 280 2.92 -16.10 -15.36
C TYR A 280 4.29 -15.48 -15.55
N SER A 281 4.67 -15.27 -16.80
CA SER A 281 5.99 -14.74 -17.13
C SER A 281 6.00 -13.27 -16.72
N TYR A 282 6.60 -12.99 -15.57
CA TYR A 282 6.77 -11.65 -15.02
C TYR A 282 7.37 -10.66 -16.03
N ILE A 283 8.31 -11.13 -16.85
CA ILE A 283 8.91 -10.34 -17.94
C ILE A 283 7.86 -9.98 -19.00
N GLN A 284 7.01 -10.93 -19.40
CA GLN A 284 5.92 -10.65 -20.35
C GLN A 284 4.91 -9.65 -19.78
N SER A 285 4.58 -9.74 -18.49
CA SER A 285 3.75 -8.75 -17.80
C SER A 285 4.35 -7.34 -17.89
N ILE A 286 5.63 -7.19 -17.58
CA ILE A 286 6.35 -5.90 -17.72
C ILE A 286 6.32 -5.41 -19.17
N LEU A 287 6.59 -6.27 -20.14
CA LEU A 287 6.57 -5.88 -21.56
C LEU A 287 5.18 -5.41 -22.00
N ARG A 288 4.10 -6.04 -21.51
CA ARG A 288 2.72 -5.60 -21.76
C ARG A 288 2.45 -4.23 -21.11
N LEU A 289 2.91 -4.02 -19.88
CA LEU A 289 2.81 -2.74 -19.19
C LEU A 289 3.55 -1.63 -19.95
N LEU A 290 4.80 -1.88 -20.35
CA LEU A 290 5.62 -0.93 -21.10
C LEU A 290 5.13 -0.69 -22.54
N ARG A 291 4.17 -1.48 -23.04
CA ARG A 291 3.50 -1.24 -24.32
C ARG A 291 2.24 -0.37 -24.18
N ASN A 292 1.73 -0.18 -22.96
CA ASN A 292 0.56 0.65 -22.69
C ASN A 292 0.97 2.13 -22.59
N THR A 293 0.67 2.91 -23.64
CA THR A 293 1.03 4.33 -23.74
C THR A 293 0.50 5.16 -22.57
N ASN A 294 -0.74 4.94 -22.12
CA ASN A 294 -1.32 5.69 -21.00
C ASN A 294 -0.57 5.39 -19.69
N PHE A 295 -0.16 4.14 -19.50
CA PHE A 295 0.65 3.76 -18.34
C PHE A 295 2.06 4.34 -18.40
N ILE A 296 2.71 4.39 -19.57
CA ILE A 296 4.03 5.04 -19.72
C ILE A 296 3.94 6.54 -19.39
N LEU A 297 2.91 7.23 -19.88
CA LEU A 297 2.69 8.64 -19.55
C LEU A 297 2.46 8.82 -18.04
N LEU A 298 1.73 7.91 -17.40
CA LEU A 298 1.57 7.90 -15.95
C LEU A 298 2.89 7.61 -15.22
N ILE A 299 3.73 6.68 -15.69
CA ILE A 299 5.07 6.40 -15.15
C ILE A 299 5.90 7.69 -15.18
N VAL A 300 5.96 8.37 -16.32
CA VAL A 300 6.77 9.59 -16.48
C VAL A 300 6.25 10.70 -15.58
N THR A 301 4.96 11.00 -15.61
CA THR A 301 4.37 12.04 -14.75
C THR A 301 4.48 11.67 -13.28
N TYR A 302 4.39 10.39 -12.91
CA TYR A 302 4.59 9.98 -11.53
C TYR A 302 6.03 10.17 -11.07
N GLY A 303 6.97 9.81 -11.94
CA GLY A 303 8.39 9.98 -11.71
C GLY A 303 8.77 11.46 -11.56
N LEU A 304 8.24 12.33 -12.42
CA LEU A 304 8.49 13.78 -12.34
C LEU A 304 8.04 14.38 -11.00
N ASN A 305 6.80 14.13 -10.57
CA ASN A 305 6.28 14.70 -9.32
C ASN A 305 7.00 14.11 -8.09
N THR A 306 7.00 12.77 -7.98
CA THR A 306 7.60 12.08 -6.83
C THR A 306 9.10 12.30 -6.76
N GLY A 307 9.79 12.35 -7.90
CA GLY A 307 11.21 12.69 -7.97
C GLY A 307 11.49 14.12 -7.48
N CYS A 308 10.64 15.09 -7.83
CA CYS A 308 10.74 16.44 -7.28
C CYS A 308 10.55 16.44 -5.76
N PHE A 309 9.63 15.63 -5.24
CA PHE A 309 9.39 15.50 -3.80
C PHE A 309 10.60 14.90 -3.08
N TYR A 310 11.24 13.89 -3.68
CA TYR A 310 12.47 13.29 -3.14
C TYR A 310 13.65 14.27 -3.13
N ALA A 311 13.82 15.05 -4.19
CA ALA A 311 14.86 16.08 -4.26
C ALA A 311 14.60 17.20 -3.23
N LEU A 312 13.36 17.70 -3.16
CA LEU A 312 12.93 18.69 -2.16
C LEU A 312 13.19 18.18 -0.74
N SER A 313 12.78 16.95 -0.43
CA SER A 313 12.94 16.34 0.89
C SER A 313 14.41 16.16 1.28
N THR A 314 15.25 15.74 0.33
CA THR A 314 16.69 15.51 0.57
C THR A 314 17.43 16.82 0.80
N LEU A 315 17.13 17.85 0.02
CA LEU A 315 17.83 19.14 0.05
C LEU A 315 17.18 20.17 0.98
N LEU A 316 16.09 19.81 1.68
CA LEU A 316 15.29 20.73 2.49
C LEU A 316 16.11 21.47 3.53
N ASN A 317 16.91 20.75 4.33
CA ASN A 317 17.75 21.33 5.36
C ASN A 317 18.65 22.43 4.77
N ARG A 318 19.28 22.17 3.62
CA ARG A 318 20.16 23.13 2.97
C ARG A 318 19.43 24.38 2.50
N MET A 319 18.26 24.21 1.88
CA MET A 319 17.45 25.33 1.41
C MET A 319 17.05 26.26 2.55
N VAL A 320 16.61 25.69 3.67
CA VAL A 320 16.18 26.46 4.85
C VAL A 320 17.37 27.11 5.54
N ILE A 321 18.43 26.36 5.86
CA ILE A 321 19.59 26.88 6.60
C ILE A 321 20.35 27.96 5.83
N GLN A 322 20.34 27.93 4.50
CA GLN A 322 20.92 29.00 3.68
C GLN A 322 20.24 30.36 3.91
N HIS A 323 18.93 30.39 4.21
CA HIS A 323 18.16 31.62 4.43
C HIS A 323 17.93 31.91 5.92
N TYR A 324 17.94 30.87 6.75
CA TYR A 324 17.69 30.93 8.20
C TYR A 324 18.78 30.14 8.94
N PRO A 325 19.98 30.72 9.12
CA PRO A 325 21.08 30.05 9.83
C PRO A 325 20.71 29.74 11.29
N GLY A 326 21.03 28.54 11.77
CA GLY A 326 20.74 28.10 13.15
C GLY A 326 19.30 27.63 13.40
N GLU A 327 18.49 27.53 12.34
CA GLU A 327 17.09 27.10 12.43
C GLU A 327 16.90 25.61 12.05
N GLU A 328 17.83 24.72 12.43
CA GLU A 328 17.79 23.28 12.07
C GLU A 328 16.51 22.60 12.55
N VAL A 329 16.06 22.93 13.76
CA VAL A 329 14.82 22.40 14.33
C VAL A 329 13.61 22.87 13.54
N ASN A 330 13.59 24.13 13.10
CA ASN A 330 12.49 24.66 12.29
C ASN A 330 12.55 24.15 10.85
N ALA A 331 13.73 23.92 10.26
CA ALA A 331 13.89 23.21 8.99
C ALA A 331 13.29 21.81 9.06
N GLY A 332 13.56 21.09 10.15
CA GLY A 332 12.92 19.80 10.44
C GLY A 332 11.41 19.89 10.56
N ARG A 333 10.88 20.90 11.27
CA ARG A 333 9.43 21.13 11.40
C ARG A 333 8.76 21.52 10.08
N ILE A 334 9.45 22.23 9.19
CA ILE A 334 8.96 22.50 7.83
C ILE A 334 8.83 21.17 7.07
N GLY A 335 9.83 20.28 7.16
CA GLY A 335 9.77 18.94 6.58
C GLY A 335 8.61 18.11 7.13
N LEU A 336 8.40 18.14 8.44
CA LEU A 336 7.22 17.54 9.09
C LEU A 336 5.92 18.09 8.49
N THR A 337 5.83 19.41 8.34
CA THR A 337 4.64 20.09 7.82
C THR A 337 4.33 19.64 6.39
N ILE A 338 5.34 19.52 5.53
CA ILE A 338 5.20 18.99 4.15
C ILE A 338 4.61 17.58 4.19
N VAL A 339 5.14 16.70 5.03
CA VAL A 339 4.74 15.30 5.04
C VAL A 339 3.34 15.10 5.65
N VAL A 340 3.06 15.74 6.79
CA VAL A 340 1.77 15.60 7.48
C VAL A 340 0.63 16.22 6.66
N SER A 341 0.84 17.40 6.07
CA SER A 341 -0.12 17.99 5.14
C SER A 341 -0.33 17.07 3.92
N GLY A 342 0.74 16.47 3.42
CA GLY A 342 0.72 15.47 2.37
C GLY A 342 -0.13 14.23 2.66
N MET A 343 -0.04 13.71 3.88
CA MET A 343 -0.89 12.59 4.33
C MET A 343 -2.37 12.99 4.35
N ALA A 344 -2.69 14.21 4.80
CA ALA A 344 -4.06 14.72 4.75
C ALA A 344 -4.56 14.89 3.30
N GLY A 345 -3.70 15.39 2.40
CA GLY A 345 -4.03 15.53 0.98
C GLY A 345 -4.27 14.19 0.28
N ALA A 346 -3.45 13.17 0.60
CA ALA A 346 -3.64 11.80 0.14
C ALA A 346 -4.96 11.18 0.61
N LEU A 347 -5.31 11.36 1.89
CA LEU A 347 -6.58 10.86 2.43
C LEU A 347 -7.78 11.53 1.74
N LEU A 348 -7.76 12.85 1.61
CA LEU A 348 -8.83 13.61 0.99
C LEU A 348 -8.98 13.29 -0.50
N SER A 349 -7.86 13.15 -1.23
CA SER A 349 -7.88 12.78 -2.65
C SER A 349 -8.39 11.35 -2.86
N GLY A 350 -8.04 10.41 -1.97
CA GLY A 350 -8.57 9.04 -1.95
C GLY A 350 -10.08 9.01 -1.73
N ILE A 351 -10.58 9.66 -0.68
CA ILE A 351 -12.03 9.75 -0.39
C ILE A 351 -12.78 10.42 -1.55
N TRP A 352 -12.19 11.46 -2.14
CA TRP A 352 -12.77 12.14 -3.30
C TRP A 352 -12.85 11.22 -4.52
N LEU A 353 -11.78 10.48 -4.83
CA LEU A 353 -11.76 9.53 -5.94
C LEU A 353 -12.67 8.34 -5.72
N ASP A 354 -12.85 7.90 -4.48
CA ASP A 354 -13.78 6.82 -4.16
C ASP A 354 -15.21 7.15 -4.52
N LYS A 355 -15.59 8.42 -4.41
CA LYS A 355 -16.92 8.92 -4.80
C LYS A 355 -17.01 9.29 -6.27
N THR A 356 -16.03 10.02 -6.78
CA THR A 356 -16.12 10.66 -8.11
C THR A 356 -15.55 9.81 -9.24
N LYS A 357 -14.58 8.94 -8.93
CA LYS A 357 -13.82 8.12 -9.90
C LYS A 357 -13.15 8.94 -11.02
N THR A 358 -12.91 10.24 -10.80
CA THR A 358 -12.33 11.17 -11.77
C THR A 358 -10.80 11.20 -11.73
N TYR A 359 -10.15 10.04 -11.84
CA TYR A 359 -8.69 9.87 -11.66
C TYR A 359 -7.85 10.91 -12.43
N LYS A 360 -8.12 11.09 -13.74
CA LYS A 360 -7.40 12.05 -14.59
C LYS A 360 -7.56 13.50 -14.11
N GLN A 361 -8.78 13.95 -13.84
CA GLN A 361 -9.06 15.34 -13.47
C GLN A 361 -8.43 15.67 -12.12
N THR A 362 -8.58 14.77 -11.14
CA THR A 362 -7.95 14.92 -9.82
C THR A 362 -6.43 14.98 -9.95
N THR A 363 -5.84 14.12 -10.79
CA THR A 363 -4.39 14.12 -11.06
C THR A 363 -3.92 15.44 -11.64
N LEU A 364 -4.64 15.99 -12.63
CA LEU A 364 -4.33 17.28 -13.24
C LEU A 364 -4.38 18.43 -12.23
N VAL A 365 -5.45 18.50 -11.42
CA VAL A 365 -5.61 19.54 -10.40
C VAL A 365 -4.49 19.46 -9.37
N VAL A 366 -4.19 18.26 -8.87
CA VAL A 366 -3.09 18.03 -7.93
C VAL A 366 -1.75 18.50 -8.51
N TYR A 367 -1.50 18.26 -9.80
CA TYR A 367 -0.28 18.69 -10.47
C TYR A 367 -0.17 20.22 -10.58
N ILE A 368 -1.24 20.89 -11.04
CA ILE A 368 -1.30 22.35 -11.14
C ILE A 368 -1.08 22.97 -9.75
N MET A 369 -1.76 22.45 -8.73
CA MET A 369 -1.61 22.97 -7.37
C MET A 369 -0.24 22.68 -6.76
N SER A 370 0.40 21.56 -7.11
CA SER A 370 1.79 21.28 -6.71
C SER A 370 2.77 22.28 -7.34
N LEU A 371 2.58 22.61 -8.64
CA LEU A 371 3.37 23.63 -9.32
C LEU A 371 3.20 25.01 -8.68
N LEU A 372 1.94 25.43 -8.44
CA LEU A 372 1.65 26.71 -7.78
C LEU A 372 2.23 26.75 -6.37
N GLY A 373 2.10 25.67 -5.60
CA GLY A 373 2.69 25.52 -4.27
C GLY A 373 4.22 25.62 -4.32
N MET A 374 4.86 25.03 -5.31
CA MET A 374 6.32 25.06 -5.46
C MET A 374 6.81 26.46 -5.85
N VAL A 375 6.10 27.14 -6.75
CA VAL A 375 6.37 28.54 -7.10
C VAL A 375 6.22 29.43 -5.87
N ALA A 376 5.11 29.28 -5.13
CA ALA A 376 4.87 30.04 -3.91
C ALA A 376 6.00 29.80 -2.88
N TYR A 377 6.32 28.54 -2.58
CA TYR A 377 7.42 28.17 -1.67
C TYR A 377 8.76 28.77 -2.10
N THR A 378 9.05 28.78 -3.41
CA THR A 378 10.30 29.31 -3.97
C THR A 378 10.48 30.80 -3.67
N PHE A 379 9.43 31.59 -3.91
CA PHE A 379 9.50 33.04 -3.75
C PHE A 379 9.26 33.50 -2.32
N THR A 380 8.64 32.69 -1.46
CA THR A 380 8.43 33.02 -0.05
C THR A 380 9.61 32.66 0.84
N LEU A 381 10.44 31.68 0.46
CA LEU A 381 11.59 31.25 1.25
C LEU A 381 12.56 32.40 1.57
N SER A 382 12.76 33.32 0.63
CA SER A 382 13.68 34.46 0.75
C SER A 382 13.10 35.68 1.47
N LEU A 383 11.82 35.67 1.87
CA LEU A 383 11.16 36.83 2.48
C LEU A 383 11.50 37.07 3.95
N GLY A 384 12.25 36.17 4.59
CA GLY A 384 12.64 36.29 6.00
C GLY A 384 11.52 35.99 7.02
N HIS A 385 10.34 35.56 6.57
CA HIS A 385 9.20 35.24 7.43
C HIS A 385 8.97 33.72 7.52
N LEU A 386 9.54 33.08 8.54
CA LEU A 386 9.44 31.63 8.77
C LEU A 386 8.01 31.08 8.73
N TRP A 387 7.03 31.78 9.32
CA TRP A 387 5.63 31.32 9.31
C TRP A 387 5.05 31.19 7.90
N VAL A 388 5.46 32.06 6.95
CA VAL A 388 5.03 31.98 5.55
C VAL A 388 5.61 30.74 4.89
N VAL A 389 6.83 30.35 5.24
CA VAL A 389 7.47 29.13 4.77
C VAL A 389 6.69 27.90 5.25
N PHE A 390 6.24 27.88 6.51
CA PHE A 390 5.37 26.81 7.01
C PHE A 390 4.06 26.68 6.22
N VAL A 391 3.38 27.79 5.96
CA VAL A 391 2.11 27.78 5.20
C VAL A 391 2.33 27.29 3.78
N THR A 392 3.32 27.85 3.07
CA THR A 392 3.61 27.50 1.68
C THR A 392 4.13 26.06 1.53
N ALA A 393 4.98 25.60 2.45
CA ALA A 393 5.44 24.22 2.50
C ALA A 393 4.29 23.24 2.81
N GLY A 394 3.36 23.61 3.68
CA GLY A 394 2.16 22.81 3.95
C GLY A 394 1.23 22.69 2.74
N VAL A 395 1.01 23.79 2.00
CA VAL A 395 0.23 23.75 0.75
C VAL A 395 0.92 22.89 -0.30
N LEU A 396 2.24 23.07 -0.48
CA LEU A 396 3.04 22.25 -1.39
C LEU A 396 2.95 20.77 -1.02
N GLY A 397 3.18 20.42 0.25
CA GLY A 397 3.14 19.05 0.74
C GLY A 397 1.77 18.39 0.53
N PHE A 398 0.69 19.08 0.85
CA PHE A 398 -0.68 18.60 0.67
C PHE A 398 -0.94 18.07 -0.75
N PHE A 399 -0.60 18.85 -1.77
CA PHE A 399 -0.84 18.43 -3.15
C PHE A 399 0.25 17.48 -3.66
N MET A 400 1.51 17.79 -3.42
CA MET A 400 2.63 17.04 -3.99
C MET A 400 2.73 15.63 -3.44
N THR A 401 2.65 15.47 -2.12
CA THR A 401 2.69 14.15 -1.48
C THR A 401 1.36 13.42 -1.61
N GLY A 402 0.24 14.15 -1.70
CA GLY A 402 -1.09 13.57 -1.93
C GLY A 402 -1.21 12.80 -3.25
N TYR A 403 -0.30 13.05 -4.19
CA TYR A 403 -0.22 12.39 -5.48
C TYR A 403 0.29 10.93 -5.42
N LEU A 404 1.04 10.53 -4.39
CA LEU A 404 1.63 9.18 -4.28
C LEU A 404 0.58 8.05 -4.33
N PRO A 405 -0.41 7.99 -3.41
CA PRO A 405 -1.43 6.95 -3.44
C PRO A 405 -2.36 7.08 -4.65
N LEU A 406 -2.65 8.31 -5.07
CA LEU A 406 -3.44 8.62 -6.27
C LEU A 406 -2.84 7.95 -7.53
N GLY A 407 -1.51 8.02 -7.67
CA GLY A 407 -0.77 7.39 -8.76
C GLY A 407 -0.87 5.88 -8.74
N PHE A 408 -0.81 5.24 -7.56
CA PHE A 408 -0.96 3.78 -7.44
C PHE A 408 -2.35 3.30 -7.82
N GLU A 409 -3.40 3.99 -7.37
CA GLU A 409 -4.77 3.64 -7.77
C GLU A 409 -5.00 3.85 -9.25
N PHE A 410 -4.55 4.99 -9.80
CA PHE A 410 -4.72 5.26 -11.22
C PHE A 410 -3.95 4.25 -12.08
N ALA A 411 -2.76 3.84 -11.65
CA ALA A 411 -2.00 2.81 -12.30
C ALA A 411 -2.71 1.45 -12.27
N ALA A 412 -3.22 1.01 -11.12
CA ALA A 412 -3.98 -0.23 -11.00
C ALA A 412 -5.19 -0.25 -11.96
N GLU A 413 -5.86 0.88 -12.14
CA GLU A 413 -6.99 1.03 -13.04
C GLU A 413 -6.61 0.94 -14.52
N LEU A 414 -5.47 1.54 -14.91
CA LEU A 414 -4.93 1.52 -16.28
C LEU A 414 -4.32 0.18 -16.68
N THR A 415 -3.79 -0.57 -15.70
CA THR A 415 -2.98 -1.77 -15.96
C THR A 415 -3.73 -3.08 -15.75
N TYR A 416 -4.98 -3.06 -15.33
CA TYR A 416 -5.79 -4.27 -15.18
C TYR A 416 -5.79 -5.11 -16.48
N PRO A 417 -5.62 -6.45 -16.41
CA PRO A 417 -5.57 -7.33 -15.23
C PRO A 417 -4.15 -7.63 -14.69
N GLU A 418 -3.14 -6.80 -14.96
CA GLU A 418 -1.77 -7.02 -14.49
C GLU A 418 -1.63 -6.88 -12.97
N SER A 419 -0.57 -7.49 -12.41
CA SER A 419 -0.24 -7.41 -10.99
C SER A 419 -0.07 -5.97 -10.52
N GLU A 420 -0.87 -5.55 -9.53
CA GLU A 420 -0.77 -4.23 -8.90
C GLU A 420 0.65 -3.97 -8.36
N GLY A 421 1.32 -5.00 -7.83
CA GLY A 421 2.69 -4.91 -7.32
C GLY A 421 3.72 -4.55 -8.39
N THR A 422 3.60 -5.13 -9.60
CA THR A 422 4.49 -4.84 -10.74
C THR A 422 4.27 -3.41 -11.24
N SER A 423 3.01 -3.00 -11.37
CA SER A 423 2.63 -1.65 -11.79
C SER A 423 3.14 -0.57 -10.82
N SER A 424 2.89 -0.74 -9.52
CA SER A 424 3.41 0.16 -8.48
C SER A 424 4.94 0.14 -8.38
N GLY A 425 5.57 -1.01 -8.64
CA GLY A 425 7.02 -1.12 -8.68
C GLY A 425 7.63 -0.25 -9.79
N LEU A 426 7.09 -0.31 -11.01
CA LEU A 426 7.56 0.49 -12.14
C LEU A 426 7.38 2.00 -11.94
N LEU A 427 6.27 2.42 -11.31
CA LEU A 427 6.06 3.81 -10.88
C LEU A 427 7.18 4.28 -9.93
N ASN A 428 7.49 3.45 -8.92
CA ASN A 428 8.58 3.76 -7.99
C ASN A 428 9.93 3.80 -8.70
N VAL A 429 10.25 2.89 -9.64
CA VAL A 429 11.50 2.98 -10.42
C VAL A 429 11.63 4.33 -11.09
N SER A 430 10.55 4.82 -11.72
CA SER A 430 10.57 6.15 -12.34
C SER A 430 10.80 7.26 -11.33
N ALA A 431 10.13 7.22 -10.17
CA ALA A 431 10.34 8.17 -9.09
C ALA A 431 11.80 8.18 -8.58
N GLN A 432 12.42 7.01 -8.47
CA GLN A 432 13.82 6.90 -8.05
C GLN A 432 14.79 7.45 -9.11
N VAL A 433 14.55 7.16 -10.39
CA VAL A 433 15.38 7.69 -11.50
C VAL A 433 15.32 9.22 -11.54
N PHE A 434 14.12 9.80 -11.55
CA PHE A 434 13.96 11.24 -11.54
C PHE A 434 14.45 11.86 -10.22
N GLY A 435 14.27 11.18 -9.09
CA GLY A 435 14.79 11.61 -7.79
C GLY A 435 16.31 11.79 -7.79
N ILE A 436 17.07 10.85 -8.37
CA ILE A 436 18.53 10.98 -8.52
C ILE A 436 18.87 12.17 -9.42
N ILE A 437 18.26 12.24 -10.60
CA ILE A 437 18.54 13.30 -11.57
C ILE A 437 18.28 14.67 -10.93
N PHE A 438 17.12 14.84 -10.29
CA PHE A 438 16.74 16.11 -9.68
C PHE A 438 17.56 16.45 -8.45
N THR A 439 17.88 15.49 -7.58
CA THR A 439 18.74 15.75 -6.41
C THR A 439 20.12 16.24 -6.83
N ILE A 440 20.74 15.60 -7.83
CA ILE A 440 22.07 16.01 -8.33
C ILE A 440 22.00 17.37 -9.04
N SER A 441 21.05 17.53 -9.98
CA SER A 441 20.91 18.75 -10.76
C SER A 441 20.55 19.94 -9.88
N GLN A 442 19.54 19.80 -9.01
CA GLN A 442 19.13 20.84 -8.08
C GLN A 442 20.27 21.19 -7.13
N GLY A 443 20.94 20.20 -6.52
CA GLY A 443 22.07 20.45 -5.62
C GLY A 443 23.17 21.28 -6.28
N LYS A 444 23.60 20.90 -7.49
CA LYS A 444 24.63 21.66 -8.24
C LYS A 444 24.17 23.07 -8.64
N ILE A 445 22.90 23.23 -9.00
CA ILE A 445 22.33 24.54 -9.33
C ILE A 445 22.27 25.41 -8.06
N MET A 446 21.88 24.84 -6.92
CA MET A 446 21.86 25.53 -5.64
C MET A 446 23.24 26.04 -5.24
N ASP A 447 24.27 25.21 -5.40
CA ASP A 447 25.66 25.57 -5.07
C ASP A 447 26.19 26.73 -5.93
N ARG A 448 25.75 26.82 -7.21
CA ARG A 448 26.27 27.83 -8.16
C ARG A 448 25.42 29.08 -8.29
N PHE A 449 24.10 28.94 -8.25
CA PHE A 449 23.12 29.98 -8.58
C PHE A 449 22.12 30.25 -7.44
N GLY A 450 22.25 29.55 -6.31
CA GLY A 450 21.40 29.73 -5.13
C GLY A 450 20.11 28.88 -5.16
N THR A 451 19.44 28.83 -4.01
CA THR A 451 18.22 28.01 -3.81
C THR A 451 17.10 28.34 -4.78
N GLN A 452 16.89 29.63 -5.09
CA GLN A 452 15.81 30.05 -5.98
C GLN A 452 15.95 29.41 -7.38
N ALA A 453 17.17 29.40 -7.95
CA ALA A 453 17.43 28.77 -9.25
C ALA A 453 17.21 27.25 -9.19
N GLY A 454 17.62 26.59 -8.11
CA GLY A 454 17.38 25.16 -7.89
C GLY A 454 15.88 24.83 -7.82
N ASN A 455 15.09 25.68 -7.19
CA ASN A 455 13.65 25.46 -7.09
C ASN A 455 12.90 25.77 -8.40
N LEU A 456 13.35 26.77 -9.18
CA LEU A 456 12.82 27.05 -10.52
C LEU A 456 13.09 25.89 -11.49
N PHE A 457 14.21 25.19 -11.33
CA PHE A 457 14.48 23.94 -12.04
C PHE A 457 13.40 22.89 -11.76
N LEU A 458 13.04 22.66 -10.49
CA LEU A 458 11.93 21.75 -10.15
C LEU A 458 10.57 22.23 -10.68
N CYS A 459 10.29 23.55 -10.62
CA CYS A 459 9.07 24.13 -11.18
C CYS A 459 8.93 23.82 -12.68
N SER A 460 10.04 23.88 -13.43
CA SER A 460 10.04 23.59 -14.87
C SER A 460 9.63 22.15 -15.17
N PHE A 461 10.08 21.18 -14.35
CA PHE A 461 9.71 19.78 -14.49
C PHE A 461 8.29 19.47 -14.00
N LEU A 462 7.80 20.16 -12.97
CA LEU A 462 6.39 20.08 -12.57
C LEU A 462 5.45 20.65 -13.64
N LEU A 463 5.86 21.72 -14.33
CA LEU A 463 5.13 22.26 -15.48
C LEU A 463 5.10 21.27 -16.65
N LEU A 464 6.26 20.66 -16.96
CA LEU A 464 6.34 19.60 -17.97
C LEU A 464 5.42 18.42 -17.61
N GLY A 465 5.46 17.97 -16.35
CA GLY A 465 4.58 16.91 -15.86
C GLY A 465 3.10 17.26 -16.01
N THR A 466 2.72 18.49 -15.68
CA THR A 466 1.35 19.00 -15.87
C THR A 466 0.91 18.90 -17.33
N PHE A 467 1.77 19.30 -18.27
CA PHE A 467 1.49 19.20 -19.70
C PHE A 467 1.32 17.75 -20.16
N ILE A 468 2.23 16.85 -19.74
CA ILE A 468 2.15 15.42 -20.08
C ILE A 468 0.87 14.79 -19.52
N THR A 469 0.47 15.15 -18.30
CA THR A 469 -0.76 14.66 -17.64
C THR A 469 -2.02 14.93 -18.46
N VAL A 470 -2.09 16.04 -19.21
CA VAL A 470 -3.24 16.36 -20.07
C VAL A 470 -3.49 15.27 -21.12
N PHE A 471 -2.43 14.65 -21.63
CA PHE A 471 -2.50 13.63 -22.69
C PHE A 471 -2.84 12.23 -22.19
N ILE A 472 -2.82 11.98 -20.89
CA ILE A 472 -3.22 10.68 -20.33
C ILE A 472 -4.72 10.48 -20.58
N LYS A 473 -5.10 9.37 -21.23
CA LYS A 473 -6.51 8.97 -21.35
C LYS A 473 -6.92 8.17 -20.12
N ALA A 474 -8.08 8.51 -19.56
CA ALA A 474 -8.65 7.79 -18.43
C ALA A 474 -9.36 6.52 -18.93
N ASP A 475 -8.60 5.45 -19.19
CA ASP A 475 -9.16 4.15 -19.54
C ASP A 475 -9.44 3.36 -18.26
N LEU A 476 -10.68 3.36 -17.77
CA LEU A 476 -11.08 2.68 -16.52
C LEU A 476 -11.30 1.17 -16.73
N ARG A 477 -10.22 0.42 -17.00
CA ARG A 477 -10.30 -0.99 -17.42
C ARG A 477 -10.82 -1.93 -16.36
N ARG A 478 -10.40 -1.76 -15.10
CA ARG A 478 -10.86 -2.58 -13.97
C ARG A 478 -12.35 -2.41 -13.74
N ARG A 479 -12.84 -1.16 -13.76
CA ARG A 479 -14.28 -0.87 -13.68
C ARG A 479 -15.07 -1.49 -14.83
N GLN A 480 -14.58 -1.36 -16.07
CA GLN A 480 -15.27 -1.96 -17.22
C GLN A 480 -15.41 -3.47 -17.05
N ALA A 481 -14.34 -4.16 -16.62
CA ALA A 481 -14.37 -5.60 -16.36
C ALA A 481 -15.35 -6.02 -15.24
N ASN A 482 -15.48 -5.21 -14.17
CA ASN A 482 -16.48 -5.46 -13.13
C ASN A 482 -17.91 -5.32 -13.66
N LEU A 483 -18.19 -4.27 -14.45
CA LEU A 483 -19.50 -4.06 -15.06
C LEU A 483 -19.86 -5.19 -16.04
N ASP A 484 -18.90 -5.63 -16.85
CA ASP A 484 -19.09 -6.74 -17.78
C ASP A 484 -19.37 -8.06 -17.03
N SER A 485 -18.72 -8.27 -15.88
CA SER A 485 -18.94 -9.46 -15.03
C SER A 485 -20.32 -9.46 -14.37
N GLU A 486 -20.76 -8.33 -13.81
CA GLU A 486 -22.12 -8.17 -13.25
C GLU A 486 -23.20 -8.37 -14.31
N GLN A 487 -22.99 -7.83 -15.52
CA GLN A 487 -23.90 -8.04 -16.65
C GLN A 487 -23.93 -9.50 -17.13
N THR A 488 -22.79 -10.20 -17.11
CA THR A 488 -22.73 -11.61 -17.50
C THR A 488 -23.48 -12.50 -16.49
N VAL A 489 -23.37 -12.19 -15.19
CA VAL A 489 -24.16 -12.87 -14.14
C VAL A 489 -25.66 -12.57 -14.29
N SER A 490 -26.03 -11.31 -14.56
CA SER A 490 -27.42 -10.91 -14.75
C SER A 490 -28.07 -11.40 -16.06
N LYS A 491 -27.29 -11.69 -17.10
CA LYS A 491 -27.77 -12.18 -18.40
C LYS A 491 -27.81 -13.71 -18.50
N SER A 492 -27.39 -14.44 -17.46
CA SER A 492 -27.65 -15.87 -17.39
C SER A 492 -29.18 -16.09 -17.36
N PRO A 493 -29.76 -16.83 -18.32
CA PRO A 493 -31.21 -16.91 -18.44
C PRO A 493 -31.76 -17.63 -17.20
N SER A 494 -32.67 -16.97 -16.48
CA SER A 494 -33.52 -17.63 -15.49
C SER A 494 -34.31 -18.71 -16.22
N THR A 495 -33.93 -19.97 -16.03
CA THR A 495 -34.63 -21.12 -16.59
C THR A 495 -36.07 -21.08 -16.11
N SER A 496 -36.99 -20.66 -16.97
CA SER A 496 -38.42 -20.71 -16.73
C SER A 496 -38.81 -22.18 -16.54
N VAL A 497 -39.20 -22.55 -15.32
CA VAL A 497 -39.73 -23.88 -14.99
C VAL A 497 -41.04 -24.06 -15.75
N SER A 498 -40.98 -24.68 -16.93
CA SER A 498 -42.16 -25.20 -17.62
C SER A 498 -42.68 -26.40 -16.83
N THR A 499 -43.95 -26.31 -16.42
CA THR A 499 -44.68 -27.32 -15.66
C THR A 499 -44.66 -28.66 -16.40
N ILE A 500 -43.83 -29.60 -15.95
CA ILE A 500 -43.86 -30.99 -16.41
C ILE A 500 -45.14 -31.62 -15.87
N LYS A 501 -46.08 -31.96 -16.76
CA LYS A 501 -47.24 -32.82 -16.45
C LYS A 501 -46.73 -34.19 -16.00
N VAL A 502 -46.99 -34.54 -14.74
CA VAL A 502 -46.74 -35.86 -14.19
C VAL A 502 -47.76 -36.84 -14.80
N ILE A 503 -47.29 -37.80 -15.59
CA ILE A 503 -48.07 -38.98 -15.98
C ILE A 503 -47.75 -40.07 -14.95
N PRO A 504 -48.73 -40.66 -14.25
CA PRO A 504 -48.44 -41.74 -13.29
C PRO A 504 -48.17 -43.07 -14.02
N CYS A 505 -47.07 -43.73 -13.65
CA CYS A 505 -46.77 -45.11 -14.04
C CYS A 505 -47.78 -46.09 -13.44
N SER A 506 -48.38 -46.93 -14.30
CA SER A 506 -49.22 -48.07 -13.91
C SER A 506 -48.38 -49.31 -13.59
N VAL A 507 -48.66 -49.92 -12.44
CA VAL A 507 -48.06 -51.18 -11.93
C VAL A 507 -48.60 -52.38 -12.73
N PRO A 508 -47.79 -53.41 -13.06
CA PRO A 508 -48.28 -54.60 -13.75
C PRO A 508 -48.89 -55.62 -12.77
N SER A 509 -50.07 -56.15 -13.10
CA SER A 509 -50.72 -57.27 -12.40
C SER A 509 -50.57 -58.59 -13.19
N PRO A 510 -50.52 -59.76 -12.52
CA PRO A 510 -50.13 -61.05 -13.13
C PRO A 510 -51.29 -61.74 -13.88
N PRO A 511 -51.01 -62.79 -14.69
CA PRO A 511 -51.98 -63.34 -15.64
C PRO A 511 -52.81 -64.47 -15.02
N VAL A 512 -54.13 -64.45 -15.23
CA VAL A 512 -54.99 -65.63 -15.01
C VAL A 512 -56.10 -65.67 -16.06
N GLY A 513 -56.13 -66.78 -16.81
CA GLY A 513 -57.33 -67.61 -16.96
C GLY A 513 -58.41 -67.20 -17.96
N ILE A 514 -58.49 -67.97 -19.03
CA ILE A 514 -59.56 -68.08 -20.03
C ILE A 514 -60.90 -68.54 -19.40
N SER A 515 -62.03 -67.93 -19.77
CA SER A 515 -63.31 -68.59 -20.15
C SER A 515 -64.38 -67.52 -20.48
N VAL A 516 -64.80 -67.39 -21.74
CA VAL A 516 -66.02 -67.92 -22.40
C VAL A 516 -67.35 -67.28 -21.94
N SER A 517 -68.06 -66.80 -22.96
CA SER A 517 -69.39 -66.18 -23.05
C SER A 517 -70.54 -66.82 -22.28
N TRP A 518 -71.56 -66.04 -21.91
CA TRP A 518 -72.91 -66.02 -22.53
C TRP A 518 -73.82 -64.94 -21.90
N SER A 519 -74.82 -64.53 -22.67
CA SER A 519 -75.71 -63.37 -22.54
C SER A 519 -77.13 -63.72 -22.05
N LEU A 520 -77.85 -62.67 -21.58
CA LEU A 520 -79.32 -62.48 -21.42
C LEU A 520 -79.93 -62.77 -20.03
N PRO A 521 -81.06 -62.11 -19.70
CA PRO A 521 -81.39 -60.67 -19.76
C PRO A 521 -81.34 -59.98 -18.40
#